data_AF-A0AA48M2X1-F1
#
_entry.id   AF-A0AA48M2X1-F1
#
_cell.length_a   1.000
_cell.length_b   1.000
_cell.length_c   1.000
_cell.angle_alpha   90.00
_cell.angle_beta   90.00
_cell.angle_gamma   90.00
#
_symmetry.space_group_name_H-M   'P 1'
#
loop_
_entity.id
_entity.type
_entity.pdbx_description
1 polymer ?
#
loop_
_entity_poly.entity_id
_entity_poly.type
_entity_poly.pdbx_seq_one_letter_code
_entity_poly.pdbx_strand_id
1 'polypeptide(L)'
;MRIDQKAGLVEKEFETDKSQAYLDNYRRFFSPLRDASIKLLEIGVYQGGSLLLWRDYFERGDIVGIDINPVKLDQEIDRVSIYQGSQDDSKLCAKIVKERAPEGFDIIVEDASHFGSETLATFDLYFKQALKPGGIYVIEDWGTGYWSKWKDGHDFIPHTKTWSGRFRSHDYGMVGVVKQIADYVAASDINNLTMTRRSNVLDFPCIEEITIFHGQVFIRKGK
;
A
#
# COMPACT_ATOMS: atom_id res chain seq x y z
N MET A 1 -26.97 17.06 -25.34
CA MET A 1 -26.30 17.14 -24.03
C MET A 1 -25.05 16.27 -24.12
N ARG A 2 -23.87 16.87 -24.21
CA ARG A 2 -22.61 16.14 -24.45
C ARG A 2 -22.20 15.44 -23.15
N ILE A 3 -22.09 14.12 -23.21
CA ILE A 3 -21.51 13.28 -22.16
C ILE A 3 -20.00 13.52 -22.20
N ASP A 4 -19.45 14.12 -21.15
CA ASP A 4 -18.01 14.27 -21.01
C ASP A 4 -17.42 12.97 -20.44
N GLN A 5 -16.61 12.27 -21.23
CA GLN A 5 -15.95 11.01 -20.88
C GLN A 5 -14.72 11.20 -19.96
N LYS A 6 -14.67 12.29 -19.18
CA LYS A 6 -13.54 12.67 -18.32
C LYS A 6 -13.91 12.81 -16.83
N ALA A 7 -14.73 11.90 -16.30
CA ALA A 7 -14.87 11.78 -14.85
C ALA A 7 -13.62 11.05 -14.28
N GLY A 8 -12.49 11.75 -14.25
CA GLY A 8 -11.34 11.35 -13.42
C GLY A 8 -11.69 11.47 -11.93
N LEU A 9 -10.84 10.98 -11.03
CA LEU A 9 -10.90 11.27 -9.58
C LEU A 9 -11.01 12.78 -9.31
N VAL A 10 -12.17 13.41 -9.45
CA VAL A 10 -12.36 14.83 -9.15
C VAL A 10 -12.64 14.90 -7.66
N GLU A 11 -11.93 15.76 -6.96
CA GLU A 11 -12.02 16.06 -5.51
C GLU A 11 -13.41 16.55 -5.03
N LYS A 12 -14.43 16.50 -5.88
CA LYS A 12 -15.77 16.93 -5.51
C LYS A 12 -16.50 15.81 -4.77
N GLU A 13 -16.79 16.11 -3.50
CA GLU A 13 -17.81 15.50 -2.63
C GLU A 13 -17.36 14.44 -1.59
N PHE A 14 -16.07 14.12 -1.46
CA PHE A 14 -15.61 13.18 -0.40
C PHE A 14 -14.69 13.85 0.62
N GLU A 15 -14.92 13.58 1.91
CA GLU A 15 -14.06 14.02 3.02
C GLU A 15 -12.77 13.17 3.07
N THR A 16 -11.87 13.41 2.13
CA THR A 16 -10.53 12.80 2.06
C THR A 16 -9.46 13.86 1.84
N ASP A 17 -8.24 13.61 2.32
CA ASP A 17 -7.08 14.48 2.25
C ASP A 17 -6.12 14.14 1.08
N LYS A 18 -6.51 13.20 0.21
CA LYS A 18 -5.69 12.76 -0.92
C LYS A 18 -5.46 13.90 -1.92
N SER A 19 -4.24 14.41 -1.95
CA SER A 19 -3.82 15.51 -2.83
C SER A 19 -3.98 15.17 -4.31
N GLN A 20 -4.09 16.20 -5.18
CA GLN A 20 -4.17 15.98 -6.63
C GLN A 20 -2.99 15.16 -7.18
N ALA A 21 -1.78 15.30 -6.61
CA ALA A 21 -0.63 14.51 -7.00
C ALA A 21 -0.81 13.02 -6.66
N TYR A 22 -1.41 12.69 -5.51
CA TYR A 22 -1.70 11.31 -5.12
C TYR A 22 -2.75 10.71 -6.06
N LEU A 23 -3.81 11.47 -6.34
CA LEU A 23 -4.86 11.06 -7.27
C LEU A 23 -4.30 10.82 -8.68
N ASP A 24 -3.38 11.66 -9.16
CA ASP A 24 -2.75 11.48 -10.48
C ASP A 24 -1.95 10.16 -10.55
N ASN A 25 -1.19 9.84 -9.51
CA ASN A 25 -0.47 8.57 -9.41
C ASN A 25 -1.44 7.39 -9.36
N TYR A 26 -2.48 7.46 -8.52
CA TYR A 26 -3.51 6.42 -8.49
C TYR A 26 -4.15 6.19 -9.86
N ARG A 27 -4.55 7.24 -10.59
CA ARG A 27 -5.10 7.09 -11.95
C ARG A 27 -4.13 6.38 -12.88
N ARG A 28 -2.82 6.70 -12.79
CA ARG A 28 -1.78 6.07 -13.61
C ARG A 28 -1.73 4.55 -13.42
N PHE A 29 -1.80 4.06 -12.19
CA PHE A 29 -1.70 2.62 -11.90
C PHE A 29 -3.04 1.88 -11.92
N PHE A 30 -4.13 2.55 -11.59
CA PHE A 30 -5.44 1.90 -11.40
C PHE A 30 -6.34 1.99 -12.64
N SER A 31 -6.08 2.91 -13.58
CA SER A 31 -6.89 3.03 -14.81
C SER A 31 -7.04 1.72 -15.61
N PRO A 32 -6.03 0.83 -15.71
CA PRO A 32 -6.22 -0.45 -16.41
C PRO A 32 -7.20 -1.41 -15.72
N LEU A 33 -7.47 -1.20 -14.44
CA LEU A 33 -8.36 -2.03 -13.61
C LEU A 33 -9.75 -1.40 -13.43
N ARG A 34 -9.97 -0.20 -13.96
CA ARG A 34 -11.16 0.61 -13.67
C ARG A 34 -12.49 -0.09 -13.97
N ASP A 35 -12.57 -0.76 -15.11
CA ASP A 35 -13.79 -1.44 -15.57
C ASP A 35 -13.86 -2.92 -15.13
N ALA A 36 -12.84 -3.40 -14.42
CA ALA A 36 -12.76 -4.76 -13.91
C ALA A 36 -13.51 -4.92 -12.59
N SER A 37 -13.95 -6.14 -12.30
CA SER A 37 -14.56 -6.49 -11.01
C SER A 37 -13.44 -6.76 -9.99
N ILE A 38 -12.91 -5.69 -9.38
CA ILE A 38 -11.77 -5.78 -8.47
C ILE A 38 -12.19 -5.93 -7.01
N LYS A 39 -11.26 -6.43 -6.19
CA LYS A 39 -11.29 -6.33 -4.73
C LYS A 39 -10.19 -5.35 -4.30
N LEU A 40 -10.57 -4.25 -3.66
CA LEU A 40 -9.64 -3.29 -3.07
C LEU A 40 -9.74 -3.35 -1.56
N LEU A 41 -8.59 -3.39 -0.88
CA LEU A 41 -8.48 -3.20 0.56
C LEU A 41 -7.76 -1.87 0.84
N GLU A 42 -8.33 -1.03 1.68
CA GLU A 42 -7.68 0.13 2.28
C GLU A 42 -7.48 -0.11 3.78
N ILE A 43 -6.26 0.11 4.26
CA ILE A 43 -5.86 -0.03 5.65
C ILE A 43 -5.55 1.38 6.16
N GLY A 44 -6.32 1.85 7.13
CA GLY A 44 -6.42 3.26 7.50
C GLY A 44 -7.55 3.94 6.73
N VAL A 45 -8.68 4.16 7.39
CA VAL A 45 -9.93 4.64 6.76
C VAL A 45 -10.32 6.03 7.29
N TYR A 46 -9.96 6.32 8.53
CA TYR A 46 -10.30 7.56 9.23
C TYR A 46 -11.82 7.85 9.20
N GLN A 47 -12.27 8.84 8.43
CA GLN A 47 -13.68 9.21 8.28
C GLN A 47 -14.39 8.50 7.12
N GLY A 48 -13.66 7.74 6.30
CA GLY A 48 -14.23 6.91 5.23
C GLY A 48 -14.41 7.59 3.88
N GLY A 49 -13.99 8.84 3.69
CA GLY A 49 -14.11 9.55 2.41
C GLY A 49 -13.36 8.85 1.26
N SER A 50 -12.19 8.26 1.54
CA SER A 50 -11.42 7.50 0.54
C SER A 50 -12.12 6.21 0.10
N LEU A 51 -12.85 5.53 1.00
CA LEU A 51 -13.65 4.37 0.61
C LEU A 51 -14.74 4.72 -0.41
N LEU A 52 -15.37 5.89 -0.25
CA LEU A 52 -16.37 6.40 -1.19
C LEU A 52 -15.73 6.77 -2.54
N LEU A 53 -14.55 7.40 -2.49
CA LEU A 53 -13.73 7.67 -3.68
C LEU A 53 -13.43 6.38 -4.46
N TRP A 54 -12.98 5.33 -3.77
CA TRP A 54 -12.65 4.05 -4.41
C TRP A 54 -13.88 3.36 -4.98
N ARG A 55 -15.00 3.37 -4.25
CA ARG A 55 -16.28 2.79 -4.69
C ARG A 55 -16.76 3.42 -6.00
N ASP A 56 -16.62 4.74 -6.14
CA ASP A 56 -17.08 5.47 -7.32
C ASP A 56 -16.08 5.41 -8.47
N TYR A 57 -14.78 5.33 -8.16
CA TYR A 57 -13.75 5.14 -9.18
C TYR A 57 -13.84 3.75 -9.83
N PHE A 58 -14.06 2.70 -9.03
CA PHE A 58 -14.24 1.32 -9.48
C PHE A 58 -15.73 0.94 -9.41
N GLU A 59 -16.49 1.27 -10.47
CA GLU A 59 -17.95 1.06 -10.52
C GLU A 59 -18.39 -0.40 -10.28
N ARG A 60 -17.48 -1.36 -10.50
CA ARG A 60 -17.69 -2.80 -10.32
C ARG A 60 -16.83 -3.42 -9.22
N GLY A 61 -16.08 -2.60 -8.49
CA GLY A 61 -15.18 -3.03 -7.42
C GLY A 61 -15.89 -3.22 -6.09
N ASP A 62 -15.42 -4.17 -5.28
CA ASP A 62 -15.78 -4.26 -3.87
C ASP A 62 -14.64 -3.68 -3.02
N ILE A 63 -14.99 -2.74 -2.15
CA ILE A 63 -14.07 -1.95 -1.34
C ILE A 63 -14.17 -2.43 0.11
N VAL A 64 -13.02 -2.76 0.69
CA VAL A 64 -12.88 -3.17 2.08
C VAL A 64 -12.00 -2.16 2.81
N GLY A 65 -12.43 -1.72 3.99
CA GLY A 65 -11.67 -0.82 4.86
C GLY A 65 -11.31 -1.49 6.18
N ILE A 66 -10.11 -1.20 6.71
CA ILE A 66 -9.69 -1.55 8.07
C ILE A 66 -9.27 -0.28 8.80
N ASP A 67 -9.77 -0.06 10.01
CA ASP A 67 -9.29 1.01 10.88
C ASP A 67 -9.20 0.56 12.33
N ILE A 68 -8.23 1.09 13.08
CA ILE A 68 -8.10 0.82 14.52
C ILE A 68 -9.28 1.41 15.30
N ASN A 69 -9.81 2.53 14.82
CA ASN A 69 -10.95 3.21 15.39
C ASN A 69 -12.26 2.76 14.73
N PRO A 70 -13.41 2.86 15.45
CA PRO A 70 -14.70 2.66 14.81
C PRO A 70 -14.96 3.74 13.77
N VAL A 71 -15.14 3.34 12.51
CA VAL A 71 -15.59 4.22 11.43
C VAL A 71 -17.10 4.14 11.31
N LYS A 72 -17.77 5.28 11.25
CA LYS A 72 -19.23 5.36 11.08
C LYS A 72 -19.54 6.11 9.81
N LEU A 73 -20.12 5.41 8.85
CA LEU A 73 -20.79 6.04 7.72
C LEU A 73 -22.26 6.27 8.09
N ASP A 74 -22.86 7.37 7.62
CA ASP A 74 -24.24 7.75 7.97
C ASP A 74 -25.29 6.70 7.56
N GLN A 75 -24.94 5.84 6.60
CA GLN A 75 -25.75 4.73 6.15
C GLN A 75 -24.87 3.58 5.64
N GLU A 76 -25.45 2.38 5.52
CA GLU A 76 -24.80 1.29 4.81
C GLU A 76 -24.57 1.69 3.35
N ILE A 77 -23.33 1.50 2.89
CA ILE A 77 -22.93 1.83 1.53
C ILE A 77 -22.71 0.54 0.76
N ASP A 78 -23.43 0.40 -0.36
CA ASP A 78 -23.26 -0.73 -1.27
C ASP A 78 -21.80 -0.87 -1.73
N ARG A 79 -21.34 -2.13 -1.85
CA ARG A 79 -19.95 -2.52 -2.20
C ARG A 79 -18.86 -2.01 -1.25
N VAL A 80 -19.21 -1.49 -0.07
CA VAL A 80 -18.25 -1.07 0.95
C VAL A 80 -18.43 -1.93 2.20
N SER A 81 -17.33 -2.46 2.75
CA SER A 81 -17.31 -3.21 4.01
C SER A 81 -16.20 -2.70 4.91
N ILE A 82 -16.50 -2.41 6.17
CA ILE A 82 -15.52 -1.87 7.12
C ILE A 82 -15.32 -2.84 8.27
N TYR A 83 -14.06 -3.04 8.65
CA TYR A 83 -13.65 -3.84 9.79
C TYR A 83 -12.87 -2.97 10.77
N GLN A 84 -13.13 -3.16 12.06
CA GLN A 84 -12.36 -2.52 13.11
C GLN A 84 -11.24 -3.44 13.59
N GLY A 85 -10.01 -2.94 13.65
CA GLY A 85 -8.87 -3.59 14.30
C GLY A 85 -7.52 -3.06 13.84
N SER A 86 -6.45 -3.64 14.39
CA SER A 86 -5.08 -3.21 14.10
C SER A 86 -4.64 -3.61 12.69
N GLN A 87 -3.82 -2.77 12.06
CA GLN A 87 -3.24 -3.00 10.72
C GLN A 87 -2.31 -4.22 10.64
N ASP A 88 -1.85 -4.75 11.77
CA ASP A 88 -0.94 -5.90 11.88
C ASP A 88 -1.62 -7.16 12.45
N ASP A 89 -2.94 -7.14 12.65
CA ASP A 89 -3.69 -8.29 13.18
C ASP A 89 -3.87 -9.39 12.12
N SER A 90 -3.05 -10.43 12.22
CA SER A 90 -3.12 -11.62 11.35
C SER A 90 -4.46 -12.37 11.41
N LYS A 91 -5.17 -12.38 12.55
CA LYS A 91 -6.48 -13.04 12.66
C LYS A 91 -7.54 -12.23 11.92
N LEU A 92 -7.46 -10.90 12.03
CA LEU A 92 -8.35 -10.01 11.28
C LEU A 92 -8.10 -10.14 9.78
N CYS A 93 -6.83 -10.13 9.34
CA CYS A 93 -6.46 -10.38 7.95
C CYS A 93 -7.06 -11.70 7.43
N ALA A 94 -6.86 -12.81 8.15
CA ALA A 94 -7.39 -14.12 7.76
C ALA A 94 -8.92 -14.14 7.68
N LYS A 95 -9.61 -13.46 8.61
CA LYS A 95 -11.07 -13.30 8.58
C LYS A 95 -11.52 -12.54 7.33
N ILE A 96 -10.91 -11.39 7.05
CA ILE A 96 -11.27 -10.52 5.93
C ILE A 96 -11.04 -11.21 4.60
N VAL A 97 -9.88 -11.84 4.41
CA VAL A 97 -9.56 -12.63 3.20
C VAL A 97 -10.63 -13.70 2.99
N LYS A 98 -10.95 -14.49 4.04
CA LYS A 98 -11.97 -15.53 3.95
C LYS A 98 -13.36 -14.99 3.57
N GLU A 99 -13.77 -13.87 4.15
CA GLU A 99 -15.12 -13.33 3.98
C GLU A 99 -15.30 -12.53 2.68
N ARG A 100 -14.26 -11.83 2.22
CA ARG A 100 -14.39 -10.80 1.16
C ARG A 100 -13.56 -11.07 -0.09
N ALA A 101 -12.44 -11.77 0.06
CA ALA A 101 -11.45 -11.92 -0.99
C ALA A 101 -10.71 -13.27 -0.88
N PRO A 102 -11.39 -14.42 -1.01
CA PRO A 102 -10.78 -15.73 -0.83
C PRO A 102 -9.67 -16.05 -1.85
N GLU A 103 -9.71 -15.38 -3.00
CA GLU A 103 -8.66 -15.41 -4.03
C GLU A 103 -7.60 -14.31 -3.85
N GLY A 104 -7.71 -13.50 -2.79
CA GLY A 104 -6.90 -12.32 -2.54
C GLY A 104 -7.48 -11.02 -3.08
N PHE A 105 -6.80 -9.91 -2.81
CA PHE A 105 -7.10 -8.57 -3.26
C PHE A 105 -6.30 -8.21 -4.52
N ASP A 106 -6.92 -7.47 -5.43
CA ASP A 106 -6.25 -6.93 -6.62
C ASP A 106 -5.39 -5.71 -6.25
N ILE A 107 -5.87 -4.92 -5.28
CA ILE A 107 -5.25 -3.69 -4.80
C ILE A 107 -5.29 -3.67 -3.27
N ILE A 108 -4.17 -3.32 -2.65
CA ILE A 108 -4.10 -2.97 -1.22
C ILE A 108 -3.48 -1.58 -1.09
N VAL A 109 -4.15 -0.68 -0.38
CA VAL A 109 -3.67 0.66 -0.03
C VAL A 109 -3.42 0.70 1.48
N GLU A 110 -2.22 1.03 1.89
CA GLU A 110 -1.83 1.21 3.29
C GLU A 110 -1.57 2.70 3.57
N ASP A 111 -2.47 3.28 4.34
CA ASP A 111 -2.59 4.70 4.68
C ASP A 111 -2.99 4.83 6.16
N ALA A 112 -2.23 4.16 7.04
CA ALA A 112 -2.63 3.89 8.42
C ALA A 112 -1.80 4.65 9.47
N SER A 113 -0.92 3.98 10.24
CA SER A 113 -0.20 4.65 11.34
C SER A 113 0.99 5.49 10.87
N HIS A 114 1.52 5.18 9.68
CA HIS A 114 2.77 5.70 9.11
C HIS A 114 3.99 5.53 10.03
N PHE A 115 3.96 4.56 10.94
CA PHE A 115 5.12 4.07 11.67
C PHE A 115 5.77 2.93 10.90
N GLY A 116 7.07 3.05 10.60
CA GLY A 116 7.80 2.06 9.81
C GLY A 116 7.70 0.64 10.36
N SER A 117 7.80 0.46 11.68
CA SER A 117 7.68 -0.87 12.29
C SER A 117 6.32 -1.54 12.03
N GLU A 118 5.25 -0.74 12.01
CA GLU A 118 3.88 -1.23 11.83
C GLU A 118 3.57 -1.42 10.35
N THR A 119 3.98 -0.49 9.49
CA THR A 119 3.90 -0.64 8.03
C THR A 119 4.69 -1.85 7.53
N LEU A 120 5.88 -2.15 8.07
CA LEU A 120 6.62 -3.36 7.69
C LEU A 120 5.86 -4.64 8.07
N ALA A 121 5.29 -4.69 9.27
CA ALA A 121 4.49 -5.83 9.71
C ALA A 121 3.22 -6.01 8.85
N THR A 122 2.54 -4.91 8.51
CA THR A 122 1.38 -4.89 7.61
C THR A 122 1.78 -5.31 6.19
N PHE A 123 2.89 -4.81 5.66
CA PHE A 123 3.41 -5.20 4.36
C PHE A 123 3.69 -6.70 4.32
N ASP A 124 4.48 -7.23 5.26
CA ASP A 124 4.82 -8.66 5.31
C ASP A 124 3.57 -9.55 5.40
N LEU A 125 2.59 -9.16 6.21
CA LEU A 125 1.33 -9.89 6.38
C LEU A 125 0.49 -9.87 5.10
N TYR A 126 0.11 -8.68 4.64
CA TYR A 126 -0.88 -8.51 3.58
C TYR A 126 -0.28 -8.74 2.18
N PHE A 127 0.97 -8.36 1.94
CA PHE A 127 1.63 -8.64 0.67
C PHE A 127 1.76 -10.15 0.44
N LYS A 128 2.10 -10.93 1.47
CA LYS A 128 2.23 -12.40 1.34
C LYS A 128 0.87 -13.09 1.30
N GLN A 129 -0.02 -12.79 2.26
CA GLN A 129 -1.22 -13.60 2.50
C GLN A 129 -2.48 -13.10 1.81
N ALA A 130 -2.56 -11.81 1.48
CA ALA A 130 -3.80 -11.18 1.03
C ALA A 130 -3.74 -10.64 -0.41
N LEU A 131 -2.58 -10.20 -0.89
CA LEU A 131 -2.44 -9.64 -2.24
C LEU A 131 -2.34 -10.74 -3.30
N LYS A 132 -3.11 -10.62 -4.39
CA LYS A 132 -3.03 -11.53 -5.55
C LYS A 132 -1.66 -11.46 -6.23
N PRO A 133 -1.19 -12.55 -6.88
CA PRO A 133 -0.13 -12.46 -7.88
C PRO A 133 -0.51 -11.44 -8.95
N GLY A 134 0.41 -10.54 -9.32
CA GLY A 134 0.09 -9.39 -10.17
C GLY A 134 -0.80 -8.34 -9.49
N GLY A 135 -0.97 -8.35 -8.17
CA GLY A 135 -1.67 -7.29 -7.44
C GLY A 135 -0.80 -6.05 -7.23
N ILE A 136 -1.41 -4.94 -6.83
CA ILE A 136 -0.74 -3.68 -6.50
C ILE A 136 -0.86 -3.41 -5.00
N TYR A 137 0.27 -3.20 -4.33
CA TYR A 137 0.33 -2.68 -2.97
C TYR A 137 0.78 -1.22 -3.01
N VAL A 138 0.13 -0.35 -2.23
CA VAL A 138 0.47 1.07 -2.13
C VAL A 138 0.77 1.41 -0.68
N ILE A 139 1.88 2.11 -0.42
CA ILE A 139 2.22 2.70 0.88
C ILE A 139 2.11 4.22 0.72
N GLU A 140 1.35 4.88 1.60
CA GLU A 140 1.25 6.35 1.67
C GLU A 140 2.12 6.94 2.79
N ASP A 141 2.42 8.22 2.66
CA ASP A 141 3.14 9.07 3.60
C ASP A 141 4.48 8.53 4.13
N TRP A 142 5.20 7.80 3.30
CA TRP A 142 6.49 7.21 3.69
C TRP A 142 7.57 8.24 4.11
N GLY A 143 7.35 9.53 3.83
CA GLY A 143 8.18 10.64 4.28
C GLY A 143 8.16 10.88 5.80
N THR A 144 7.16 10.36 6.53
CA THR A 144 7.09 10.46 8.00
C THR A 144 8.30 9.82 8.69
N GLY A 145 9.01 8.92 8.02
CA GLY A 145 10.29 8.36 8.51
C GLY A 145 11.36 9.43 8.77
N TYR A 146 11.20 10.65 8.24
CA TYR A 146 12.04 11.79 8.54
C TYR A 146 11.58 12.68 9.71
N TRP A 147 10.49 12.32 10.38
CA TRP A 147 9.95 13.09 11.50
C TRP A 147 10.55 12.60 12.82
N SER A 148 11.63 13.22 13.28
CA SER A 148 12.38 12.81 14.49
C SER A 148 11.60 12.78 15.80
N LYS A 149 10.40 13.38 15.85
CA LYS A 149 9.50 13.31 17.01
C LYS A 149 8.62 12.06 17.03
N TRP A 150 8.56 11.32 15.92
CA TRP A 150 7.78 10.11 15.81
C TRP A 150 8.53 8.92 16.40
N LYS A 151 7.78 7.89 16.80
CA LYS A 151 8.27 6.71 17.53
C LYS A 151 9.52 6.07 16.90
N ASP A 152 9.56 6.01 15.57
CA ASP A 152 10.64 5.41 14.80
C ASP A 152 11.17 6.30 13.67
N GLY A 153 10.85 7.60 13.70
CA GLY A 153 11.37 8.58 12.75
C GLY A 153 12.72 9.18 13.19
N HIS A 154 13.48 9.73 12.23
CA HIS A 154 14.75 10.40 12.51
C HIS A 154 14.99 11.56 11.54
N ASP A 155 15.75 12.60 11.91
CA ASP A 155 16.01 13.73 11.00
C ASP A 155 16.71 13.28 9.70
N PHE A 156 16.31 13.89 8.58
CA PHE A 156 17.04 13.76 7.32
C PHE A 156 18.43 14.40 7.46
N ILE A 157 19.47 13.62 7.17
CA ILE A 157 20.85 14.11 7.19
C ILE A 157 21.40 14.10 5.75
N PRO A 158 21.56 15.28 5.11
CA PRO A 158 22.10 15.37 3.76
C PRO A 158 23.48 14.73 3.65
N HIS A 159 23.72 14.03 2.54
CA HIS A 159 25.02 13.42 2.26
C HIS A 159 25.99 14.47 1.73
N THR A 160 27.03 14.81 2.51
CA THR A 160 28.00 15.85 2.13
C THR A 160 29.31 15.28 1.57
N LYS A 161 29.64 13.99 1.83
CA LYS A 161 30.78 13.24 1.25
C LYS A 161 30.48 11.73 1.25
N THR A 162 30.84 11.01 0.18
CA THR A 162 30.82 9.53 0.10
C THR A 162 32.23 8.97 0.25
N TRP A 163 32.37 7.79 0.86
CA TRP A 163 33.68 7.12 1.04
C TRP A 163 33.57 5.60 0.80
N SER A 164 34.63 5.05 0.18
CA SER A 164 34.95 3.62 -0.02
C SER A 164 33.82 2.60 0.20
N GLY A 165 32.98 2.38 -0.82
CA GLY A 165 32.07 1.21 -0.89
C GLY A 165 30.90 1.19 0.10
N ARG A 166 30.75 2.20 0.98
CA ARG A 166 29.57 2.37 1.83
C ARG A 166 28.86 3.67 1.49
N PHE A 167 27.58 3.56 1.18
CA PHE A 167 26.71 4.71 0.99
C PHE A 167 26.00 4.97 2.33
N ARG A 168 26.18 6.16 2.89
CA ARG A 168 25.38 6.57 4.04
C ARG A 168 23.92 6.57 3.60
N SER A 169 23.05 5.90 4.36
CA SER A 169 21.64 5.78 4.04
C SER A 169 20.83 5.95 5.32
N HIS A 170 19.71 6.65 5.22
CA HIS A 170 18.69 6.67 6.28
C HIS A 170 17.98 5.32 6.36
N ASP A 171 17.96 4.70 7.53
CA ASP A 171 17.45 3.35 7.79
C ASP A 171 16.39 3.29 8.90
N TYR A 172 15.86 4.44 9.31
CA TYR A 172 14.80 4.56 10.32
C TYR A 172 13.40 4.71 9.70
N GLY A 173 12.40 4.21 10.42
CA GLY A 173 10.97 4.41 10.13
C GLY A 173 10.58 3.99 8.71
N MET A 174 9.54 4.66 8.19
CA MET A 174 8.99 4.38 6.85
C MET A 174 10.03 4.43 5.72
N VAL A 175 10.98 5.36 5.80
CA VAL A 175 12.07 5.48 4.82
C VAL A 175 12.98 4.26 4.84
N GLY A 176 13.29 3.74 6.04
CA GLY A 176 14.02 2.49 6.19
C GLY A 176 13.25 1.31 5.58
N VAL A 177 11.94 1.23 5.80
CA VAL A 177 11.09 0.18 5.23
C VAL A 177 11.10 0.19 3.71
N VAL A 178 10.87 1.35 3.08
CA VAL A 178 10.86 1.46 1.61
C VAL A 178 12.20 1.03 1.01
N LYS A 179 13.32 1.33 1.70
CA LYS A 179 14.65 0.88 1.27
C LYS A 179 14.85 -0.62 1.45
N GLN A 180 14.37 -1.21 2.54
CA GLN A 180 14.39 -2.67 2.71
C GLN A 180 13.58 -3.37 1.60
N ILE A 181 12.44 -2.81 1.21
CA ILE A 181 11.65 -3.33 0.09
C ILE A 181 12.43 -3.22 -1.23
N ALA A 182 13.12 -2.09 -1.48
CA ALA A 182 13.99 -1.95 -2.65
C ALA A 182 15.16 -2.96 -2.64
N ASP A 183 15.74 -3.23 -1.46
CA ASP A 183 16.77 -4.26 -1.30
C ASP A 183 16.23 -5.66 -1.63
N TYR A 184 14.96 -5.97 -1.30
CA TYR A 184 14.33 -7.24 -1.69
C TYR A 184 14.19 -7.39 -3.21
N VAL A 185 13.85 -6.31 -3.92
CA VAL A 185 13.80 -6.30 -5.39
C VAL A 185 15.18 -6.64 -5.95
N ALA A 186 16.23 -5.93 -5.51
CA ALA A 186 17.60 -6.16 -5.99
C ALA A 186 18.15 -7.54 -5.58
N ALA A 187 17.83 -8.02 -4.38
CA ALA A 187 18.27 -9.35 -3.92
C ALA A 187 17.73 -10.48 -4.80
N SER A 188 16.58 -10.28 -5.46
CA SER A 188 16.01 -11.27 -6.40
C SER A 188 16.95 -11.60 -7.57
N ASP A 189 17.80 -10.66 -8.01
CA ASP A 189 18.80 -10.87 -9.06
C ASP A 189 19.83 -11.93 -8.65
N ILE A 190 20.16 -12.00 -7.36
CA ILE A 190 21.16 -12.91 -6.82
C ILE A 190 20.53 -14.26 -6.48
N ASN A 191 19.28 -14.27 -6.04
CA ASN A 191 18.55 -15.51 -5.73
C ASN A 191 18.26 -16.35 -6.98
N ASN A 192 18.03 -15.71 -8.12
CA ASN A 192 17.90 -16.40 -9.42
C ASN A 192 19.23 -17.03 -9.89
N LEU A 193 20.38 -16.55 -9.38
CA LEU A 193 21.71 -17.08 -9.70
C LEU A 193 22.16 -18.22 -8.77
N THR A 194 21.59 -18.34 -7.56
CA THR A 194 21.98 -19.34 -6.54
C THR A 194 21.16 -20.63 -6.55
N MET A 195 20.25 -20.82 -7.52
CA MET A 195 19.47 -22.06 -7.74
C MET A 195 20.30 -23.33 -8.03
N THR A 196 21.62 -23.33 -7.80
CA THR A 196 22.46 -24.51 -7.94
C THR A 196 23.01 -25.12 -6.65
N ARG A 197 22.93 -24.51 -5.46
CA ARG A 197 23.43 -25.19 -4.23
C ARG A 197 22.70 -24.83 -2.94
N ARG A 198 21.97 -25.83 -2.40
CA ARG A 198 21.64 -26.10 -0.98
C ARG A 198 21.70 -24.90 -0.02
N SER A 199 20.53 -24.38 0.40
CA SER A 199 20.14 -24.12 1.80
C SER A 199 18.92 -23.18 1.82
N ASN A 200 18.01 -23.40 2.79
CA ASN A 200 16.84 -22.60 3.18
C ASN A 200 16.69 -21.27 2.41
N VAL A 201 15.87 -21.30 1.37
CA VAL A 201 15.53 -20.12 0.55
C VAL A 201 14.98 -19.06 1.48
N LEU A 202 15.67 -17.92 1.58
CA LEU A 202 15.14 -16.72 2.21
C LEU A 202 13.82 -16.41 1.50
N ASP A 203 12.70 -16.51 2.23
CA ASP A 203 11.34 -16.28 1.71
C ASP A 203 11.11 -14.77 1.50
N PHE A 204 11.77 -14.25 0.46
CA PHE A 204 11.62 -12.87 0.04
C PHE A 204 10.26 -12.68 -0.66
N PRO A 205 9.60 -11.53 -0.43
CA PRO A 205 8.40 -11.20 -1.20
C PRO A 205 8.74 -11.14 -2.69
N CYS A 206 7.98 -11.86 -3.52
CA CYS A 206 8.11 -11.81 -4.97
C CYS A 206 7.59 -10.45 -5.48
N ILE A 207 8.50 -9.47 -5.62
CA ILE A 207 8.20 -8.13 -6.09
C ILE A 207 8.69 -8.00 -7.53
N GLU A 208 7.79 -7.66 -8.44
CA GLU A 208 8.08 -7.45 -9.87
C GLU A 208 8.58 -6.02 -10.13
N GLU A 209 7.98 -5.04 -9.46
CA GLU A 209 8.27 -3.63 -9.68
C GLU A 209 8.04 -2.82 -8.40
N ILE A 210 8.88 -1.81 -8.18
CA ILE A 210 8.63 -0.73 -7.22
C ILE A 210 8.73 0.61 -7.94
N THR A 211 7.72 1.47 -7.77
CA THR A 211 7.75 2.85 -8.24
C THR A 211 7.56 3.79 -7.04
N ILE A 212 8.53 4.69 -6.82
CA ILE A 212 8.56 5.62 -5.69
C ILE A 212 8.22 7.04 -6.18
N PHE A 213 7.21 7.64 -5.58
CA PHE A 213 6.83 9.04 -5.75
C PHE A 213 7.06 9.83 -4.46
N HIS A 214 6.86 11.15 -4.54
CA HIS A 214 6.64 11.95 -3.35
C HIS A 214 5.41 11.41 -2.61
N GLY A 215 5.60 10.96 -1.38
CA GLY A 215 4.52 10.53 -0.51
C GLY A 215 3.92 9.15 -0.80
N GLN A 216 4.11 8.56 -1.98
CA GLN A 216 3.55 7.23 -2.29
C GLN A 216 4.59 6.26 -2.83
N VAL A 217 4.44 4.98 -2.51
CA VAL A 217 5.21 3.88 -3.09
C VAL A 217 4.24 2.83 -3.64
N PHE A 218 4.35 2.54 -4.94
CA PHE A 218 3.58 1.50 -5.60
C PHE A 218 4.45 0.26 -5.80
N ILE A 219 3.95 -0.91 -5.40
CA ILE A 219 4.68 -2.17 -5.41
C ILE A 219 3.82 -3.20 -6.16
N ARG A 220 4.38 -3.78 -7.23
CA ARG A 220 3.74 -4.84 -8.02
C ARG A 220 4.17 -6.19 -7.50
N LYS A 221 3.23 -7.04 -7.09
CA LYS A 221 3.52 -8.43 -6.75
C LYS A 221 3.74 -9.25 -8.01
N GLY A 222 4.77 -10.09 -8.02
CA GLY A 222 5.04 -11.01 -9.13
C GLY A 222 3.88 -11.96 -9.40
N LYS A 223 3.79 -12.43 -10.65
CA LYS A 223 2.77 -13.36 -11.13
C LYS A 223 3.08 -14.81 -10.78
#